data_AF-A0A1C3EIB3-F1
#
_entry.id   AF-A0A1C3EIB3-F1
#
_cell.length_a   1.000
_cell.length_b   1.000
_cell.length_c   1.000
_cell.angle_alpha   90.00
_cell.angle_beta   90.00
_cell.angle_gamma   90.00
#
_symmetry.space_group_name_H-M   'P 1'
#
loop_
_entity.id
_entity.type
_entity.pdbx_description
1 polymer ?
#
loop_
_entity_poly.entity_id
_entity_poly.type
_entity_poly.pdbx_seq_one_letter_code
_entity_poly.pdbx_strand_id
1 'polypeptide(L)'
;MSSSLGEPIYAFEAHHRDWKGEVCLYDDGKMARPGIDQGRYEFEKHHRLLLKWDHWSPEELMWCEERQIYQNLQKTFSLRPVPVDAIRWNFANFWSGFDALAFERHLLGVSGNHKFRISEQNPQIVFESVFGTPGKGRERWPKARQVWYTGENVAPPLNQFDKCLSFHRDIKDPRHLRWPYYLLHLASLPMTLNDLVKCQSSASTWAERPGFCAFIAFNEGCQTRNRFVEKLSKYRGVDCPGRVLNNMTSETLGKRGNFHGKISFLKQYKYAVCFENTSTRGSQGYVTEKLVDAMLAGCIPLYWGDLRVGEDFNENSFINLGVYGNDVNAMVQHVIELDSDGRLQKNLLQEPWLPENKIPEHFSFETSKDAILKLVANVNK
;
A
#
# COMPACT_ATOMS: atom_id res chain seq x y z
N MET A 1 -32.19 -20.50 -9.24
CA MET A 1 -32.51 -20.07 -10.62
C MET A 1 -32.07 -18.63 -10.74
N SER A 2 -30.91 -18.37 -11.36
CA SER A 2 -30.42 -17.02 -11.61
C SER A 2 -31.07 -16.54 -12.90
N SER A 3 -32.11 -15.70 -12.80
CA SER A 3 -32.45 -14.83 -13.91
C SER A 3 -31.26 -13.90 -14.10
N SER A 4 -30.65 -13.90 -15.28
CA SER A 4 -29.61 -12.94 -15.61
C SER A 4 -30.28 -11.58 -15.76
N LEU A 5 -30.33 -10.81 -14.68
CA LEU A 5 -30.59 -9.38 -14.77
C LEU A 5 -29.57 -8.80 -15.76
N GLY A 6 -30.03 -7.90 -16.64
CA GLY A 6 -29.17 -7.23 -17.63
C GLY A 6 -28.11 -6.34 -16.97
N GLU A 7 -27.42 -5.52 -17.76
CA GLU A 7 -26.53 -4.52 -17.15
C GLU A 7 -27.36 -3.47 -16.38
N PRO A 8 -26.93 -3.07 -15.17
CA PRO A 8 -27.67 -2.07 -14.42
C PRO A 8 -27.57 -0.70 -15.10
N ILE A 9 -28.63 0.11 -15.02
CA ILE A 9 -28.64 1.50 -15.50
C ILE A 9 -28.24 2.50 -14.41
N TYR A 10 -28.33 2.10 -13.15
CA TYR A 10 -27.79 2.83 -12.00
C TYR A 10 -27.18 1.85 -11.02
N ALA A 11 -26.11 2.28 -10.36
CA ALA A 11 -25.53 1.53 -9.27
C ALA A 11 -25.18 2.43 -8.09
N PHE A 12 -25.25 1.85 -6.90
CA PHE A 12 -25.05 2.56 -5.65
C PHE A 12 -24.18 1.74 -4.70
N GLU A 13 -23.29 2.44 -3.99
CA GLU A 13 -22.66 1.93 -2.78
C GLU A 13 -23.60 2.17 -1.59
N ALA A 14 -24.00 1.08 -0.95
CA ALA A 14 -24.95 1.06 0.15
C ALA A 14 -24.25 1.01 1.51
N HIS A 15 -24.71 1.86 2.41
CA HIS A 15 -24.35 1.83 3.82
C HIS A 15 -25.61 1.69 4.68
N HIS A 16 -25.91 0.46 5.10
CA HIS A 16 -27.02 0.13 5.99
C HIS A 16 -26.48 -0.23 7.40
N ARG A 17 -27.31 -0.14 8.44
CA ARG A 17 -26.93 -0.53 9.81
C ARG A 17 -26.39 -1.95 9.88
N ASP A 18 -27.05 -2.85 9.17
CA ASP A 18 -26.83 -4.30 9.26
C ASP A 18 -25.95 -4.85 8.12
N TRP A 19 -25.69 -4.06 7.08
CA TRP A 19 -24.91 -4.51 5.92
C TRP A 19 -24.33 -3.34 5.12
N LYS A 20 -23.30 -3.65 4.34
CA LYS A 20 -22.74 -2.76 3.31
C LYS A 20 -22.68 -3.54 2.00
N GLY A 21 -22.69 -2.85 0.87
CA GLY A 21 -22.57 -3.52 -0.42
C GLY A 21 -23.15 -2.72 -1.57
N GLU A 22 -23.61 -3.43 -2.59
CA GLU A 22 -24.08 -2.85 -3.84
C GLU A 22 -25.61 -2.92 -3.94
N VAL A 23 -26.22 -1.85 -4.44
CA VAL A 23 -27.60 -1.86 -4.96
C VAL A 23 -27.58 -1.41 -6.41
N CYS A 24 -28.17 -2.22 -7.28
CA CYS A 24 -28.26 -1.99 -8.71
C CYS A 24 -29.71 -1.81 -9.15
N LEU A 25 -29.97 -0.86 -10.04
CA LEU A 25 -31.26 -0.65 -10.69
C LEU A 25 -31.17 -1.03 -12.16
N TYR A 26 -32.18 -1.68 -12.68
CA TYR A 26 -32.25 -2.19 -14.06
C TYR A 26 -33.37 -1.49 -14.84
N ASP A 27 -33.23 -1.44 -16.16
CA ASP A 27 -34.15 -0.74 -17.07
C ASP A 27 -35.60 -1.26 -17.02
N ASP A 28 -35.79 -2.53 -16.67
CA ASP A 28 -37.10 -3.17 -16.49
C ASP A 28 -37.81 -2.84 -15.16
N GLY A 29 -37.26 -1.90 -14.38
CA GLY A 29 -37.80 -1.45 -13.10
C GLY A 29 -37.49 -2.38 -11.92
N LYS A 30 -36.64 -3.39 -12.12
CA LYS A 30 -36.13 -4.22 -11.03
C LYS A 30 -34.95 -3.56 -10.34
N MET A 31 -34.74 -3.94 -9.09
CA MET A 31 -33.52 -3.64 -8.35
C MET A 31 -32.97 -4.90 -7.70
N ALA A 32 -31.67 -4.93 -7.43
CA ALA A 32 -31.05 -6.04 -6.72
C ALA A 32 -29.85 -5.62 -5.89
N ARG A 33 -29.66 -6.33 -4.78
CA ARG A 33 -28.36 -6.58 -4.16
C ARG A 33 -27.82 -7.87 -4.77
N PRO A 34 -26.89 -7.81 -5.75
CA PRO A 34 -26.55 -8.98 -6.58
C PRO A 34 -26.19 -10.22 -5.74
N GLY A 35 -26.91 -11.31 -5.97
CA GLY A 35 -26.70 -12.59 -5.27
C GLY A 35 -27.21 -12.64 -3.82
N ILE A 36 -27.85 -11.58 -3.32
CA ILE A 36 -28.38 -11.52 -1.94
C ILE A 36 -29.90 -11.32 -1.95
N ASP A 37 -30.38 -10.24 -2.56
CA ASP A 37 -31.79 -9.86 -2.50
C ASP A 37 -32.18 -9.04 -3.73
N GLN A 38 -33.49 -8.88 -3.95
CA GLN A 38 -34.02 -8.17 -5.11
C GLN A 38 -35.38 -7.54 -4.83
N GLY A 39 -35.89 -6.83 -5.82
CA GLY A 39 -37.24 -6.33 -5.82
C GLY A 39 -37.48 -5.34 -6.95
N ARG A 40 -38.29 -4.32 -6.69
CA ARG A 40 -38.60 -3.24 -7.62
C ARG A 40 -38.24 -1.88 -7.04
N TYR A 41 -38.21 -0.86 -7.89
CA TYR A 41 -37.96 0.50 -7.44
C TYR A 41 -38.91 1.52 -8.08
N GLU A 42 -39.07 2.66 -7.42
CA GLU A 42 -39.51 3.92 -8.02
C GLU A 42 -38.38 4.93 -7.87
N PHE A 43 -38.00 5.60 -8.96
CA PHE A 43 -36.82 6.45 -8.96
C PHE A 43 -37.08 7.80 -9.63
N GLU A 44 -36.97 8.84 -8.83
CA GLU A 44 -36.97 10.23 -9.23
C GLU A 44 -35.55 10.75 -8.99
N LYS A 45 -34.77 10.81 -10.07
CA LYS A 45 -33.33 11.13 -10.00
C LYS A 45 -33.09 12.47 -9.30
N HIS A 46 -32.13 12.50 -8.39
CA HIS A 46 -31.80 13.60 -7.48
C HIS A 46 -32.98 14.12 -6.63
N HIS A 47 -33.99 13.28 -6.39
CA HIS A 47 -35.11 13.64 -5.51
C HIS A 47 -35.44 12.52 -4.53
N ARG A 48 -35.90 11.36 -5.06
CA ARG A 48 -36.48 10.28 -4.27
C ARG A 48 -36.15 8.91 -4.88
N LEU A 49 -35.81 7.95 -4.05
CA LEU A 49 -35.64 6.55 -4.43
C LEU A 49 -36.39 5.67 -3.44
N LEU A 50 -37.41 4.97 -3.92
CA LEU A 50 -38.15 3.98 -3.15
C LEU A 50 -37.73 2.58 -3.58
N LEU A 51 -37.16 1.82 -2.65
CA LEU A 51 -36.80 0.41 -2.85
C LEU A 51 -37.90 -0.48 -2.28
N LYS A 52 -38.53 -1.30 -3.13
CA LYS A 52 -39.56 -2.27 -2.76
C LYS A 52 -38.94 -3.67 -2.80
N TRP A 53 -38.41 -4.12 -1.67
CA TRP A 53 -37.79 -5.44 -1.52
C TRP A 53 -38.82 -6.57 -1.61
N ASP A 54 -38.42 -7.71 -2.20
CA ASP A 54 -39.30 -8.90 -2.31
C ASP A 54 -39.61 -9.52 -0.93
N HIS A 55 -38.67 -9.42 0.01
CA HIS A 55 -38.73 -10.09 1.32
C HIS A 55 -38.70 -9.15 2.52
N TRP A 56 -38.64 -7.83 2.30
CA TRP A 56 -38.52 -6.83 3.37
C TRP A 56 -39.45 -5.64 3.14
N SER A 57 -39.70 -4.87 4.20
CA SER A 57 -40.48 -3.64 4.10
C SER A 57 -39.82 -2.64 3.15
N PRO A 58 -40.60 -1.88 2.36
CA PRO A 58 -40.06 -0.85 1.48
C PRO A 58 -39.24 0.20 2.24
N GLU A 59 -38.23 0.73 1.58
CA GLU A 59 -37.36 1.77 2.12
C GLU A 59 -37.29 2.95 1.17
N GLU A 60 -37.71 4.12 1.65
CA GLU A 60 -37.64 5.38 0.92
C GLU A 60 -36.38 6.15 1.32
N LEU A 61 -35.66 6.66 0.33
CA LEU A 61 -34.48 7.48 0.51
C LEU A 61 -34.64 8.80 -0.25
N MET A 62 -34.30 9.90 0.41
CA MET A 62 -34.35 11.25 -0.16
C MET A 62 -32.95 11.69 -0.57
N TRP A 63 -32.86 12.44 -1.67
CA TRP A 63 -31.59 13.00 -2.13
C TRP A 63 -31.09 14.11 -1.19
N CYS A 64 -29.81 14.04 -0.82
CA CYS A 64 -29.11 15.05 -0.07
C CYS A 64 -28.08 15.73 -0.99
N GLU A 65 -28.39 16.95 -1.44
CA GLU A 65 -27.54 17.70 -2.37
C GLU A 65 -26.15 17.98 -1.78
N GLU A 66 -26.05 18.34 -0.51
CA GLU A 66 -24.76 18.65 0.12
C GLU A 66 -23.80 17.44 0.15
N ARG A 67 -24.36 16.24 0.31
CA ARG A 67 -23.56 15.00 0.45
C ARG A 67 -23.51 14.17 -0.83
N GLN A 68 -24.31 14.52 -1.84
CA GLN A 68 -24.47 13.78 -3.09
C GLN A 68 -24.80 12.29 -2.84
N ILE A 69 -25.74 12.02 -1.92
CA ILE A 69 -26.22 10.68 -1.58
C ILE A 69 -27.74 10.65 -1.46
N TYR A 70 -28.34 9.48 -1.64
CA TYR A 70 -29.68 9.20 -1.16
C TYR A 70 -29.59 8.72 0.29
N GLN A 71 -30.43 9.25 1.17
CA GLN A 71 -30.43 8.94 2.59
C GLN A 71 -31.84 8.68 3.09
N ASN A 72 -32.03 7.61 3.84
CA ASN A 72 -33.25 7.39 4.59
C ASN A 72 -33.28 8.35 5.80
N LEU A 73 -34.37 9.10 5.97
CA LEU A 73 -34.48 10.13 7.01
C LEU A 73 -34.70 9.58 8.43
N GLN A 74 -35.06 8.30 8.56
CA GLN A 74 -35.44 7.67 9.83
C GLN A 74 -34.50 6.53 10.23
N LYS A 75 -33.80 5.92 9.25
CA LYS A 75 -32.95 4.74 9.44
C LYS A 75 -31.50 5.07 9.07
N THR A 76 -30.57 4.31 9.63
CA THR A 76 -29.18 4.30 9.15
C THR A 76 -29.10 3.52 7.83
N PHE A 77 -29.50 4.19 6.74
CA PHE A 77 -29.39 3.67 5.39
C PHE A 77 -29.10 4.81 4.41
N SER A 78 -28.01 4.70 3.66
CA SER A 78 -27.71 5.60 2.56
C SER A 78 -27.18 4.86 1.33
N LEU A 79 -27.35 5.49 0.18
CA LEU A 79 -26.90 5.03 -1.13
C LEU A 79 -26.12 6.16 -1.80
N ARG A 80 -24.84 5.93 -2.07
CA ARG A 80 -24.01 6.83 -2.87
C ARG A 80 -24.00 6.37 -4.32
N PRO A 81 -24.38 7.22 -5.30
CA PRO A 81 -24.26 6.86 -6.71
C PRO A 81 -22.82 6.51 -7.08
N VAL A 82 -22.64 5.47 -7.88
CA VAL A 82 -21.35 5.09 -8.48
C VAL A 82 -21.53 4.84 -9.98
N PRO A 83 -20.49 5.06 -10.82
CA PRO A 83 -20.60 4.77 -12.24
C PRO A 83 -20.90 3.28 -12.48
N VAL A 84 -21.83 3.02 -13.40
CA VAL A 84 -22.23 1.66 -13.78
C VAL A 84 -21.07 0.91 -14.42
N ASP A 85 -20.30 1.61 -15.25
CA ASP A 85 -19.12 1.16 -15.98
C ASP A 85 -17.86 1.08 -15.11
N ALA A 86 -17.96 1.40 -13.81
CA ALA A 86 -16.87 1.21 -12.88
C ALA A 86 -16.53 -0.28 -12.74
N ILE A 87 -15.24 -0.57 -12.90
CA ILE A 87 -14.64 -1.89 -12.72
C ILE A 87 -14.89 -2.35 -11.29
N ARG A 88 -15.57 -3.49 -11.16
CA ARG A 88 -15.83 -4.08 -9.85
C ARG A 88 -14.61 -4.85 -9.39
N TRP A 89 -14.14 -4.58 -8.19
CA TRP A 89 -13.02 -5.29 -7.60
C TRP A 89 -13.26 -5.72 -6.16
N ASN A 90 -12.41 -6.62 -5.66
CA ASN A 90 -12.41 -6.97 -4.25
C ASN A 90 -11.00 -7.30 -3.74
N PHE A 91 -10.84 -7.33 -2.42
CA PHE A 91 -9.59 -7.60 -1.74
C PHE A 91 -9.77 -8.74 -0.73
N ALA A 92 -8.84 -9.68 -0.70
CA ALA A 92 -8.84 -10.79 0.25
C ALA A 92 -7.44 -11.03 0.82
N ASN A 93 -7.36 -11.48 2.06
CA ASN A 93 -6.12 -11.96 2.68
C ASN A 93 -5.01 -10.90 2.78
N PHE A 94 -5.36 -9.61 2.87
CA PHE A 94 -4.43 -8.51 3.14
C PHE A 94 -4.17 -8.34 4.64
N TRP A 95 -3.11 -7.59 4.98
CA TRP A 95 -2.78 -7.28 6.37
C TRP A 95 -3.86 -6.41 7.04
N SER A 96 -3.94 -6.50 8.37
CA SER A 96 -4.80 -5.63 9.17
C SER A 96 -4.47 -4.15 8.94
N GLY A 97 -5.49 -3.34 8.66
CA GLY A 97 -5.33 -1.91 8.35
C GLY A 97 -4.95 -1.61 6.90
N PHE A 98 -5.09 -2.59 5.99
CA PHE A 98 -4.97 -2.35 4.55
C PHE A 98 -5.95 -1.27 4.07
N ASP A 99 -5.41 -0.30 3.31
CA ASP A 99 -6.16 0.79 2.71
C ASP A 99 -6.34 0.52 1.20
N ALA A 100 -7.54 0.06 0.82
CA ALA A 100 -7.90 -0.20 -0.57
C ALA A 100 -7.86 1.06 -1.44
N LEU A 101 -8.14 2.23 -0.87
CA LEU A 101 -8.07 3.50 -1.61
C LEU A 101 -6.62 3.93 -1.83
N ALA A 102 -5.72 3.71 -0.87
CA ALA A 102 -4.29 3.89 -1.10
C ALA A 102 -3.79 2.95 -2.19
N PHE A 103 -4.23 1.69 -2.17
CA PHE A 103 -3.90 0.72 -3.20
C PHE A 103 -4.43 1.11 -4.59
N GLU A 104 -5.62 1.72 -4.66
CA GLU A 104 -6.17 2.32 -5.89
C GLU A 104 -5.28 3.43 -6.44
N ARG A 105 -5.00 4.44 -5.61
CA ARG A 105 -4.12 5.56 -5.98
C ARG A 105 -2.77 5.04 -6.46
N HIS A 106 -2.27 4.02 -5.76
CA HIS A 106 -0.98 3.41 -6.02
C HIS A 106 -0.90 2.69 -7.37
N LEU A 107 -1.84 1.80 -7.68
CA LEU A 107 -1.75 0.98 -8.90
C LEU A 107 -2.16 1.73 -10.16
N LEU A 108 -3.04 2.71 -10.02
CA LEU A 108 -3.74 3.30 -11.16
C LEU A 108 -3.33 4.75 -11.40
N GLY A 109 -2.61 5.39 -10.48
CA GLY A 109 -2.13 6.76 -10.62
C GLY A 109 -3.25 7.81 -10.70
N VAL A 110 -4.51 7.44 -10.45
CA VAL A 110 -5.66 8.34 -10.57
C VAL A 110 -6.28 8.60 -9.21
N SER A 111 -6.15 9.84 -8.73
CA SER A 111 -7.17 10.45 -7.90
C SER A 111 -8.33 10.88 -8.81
N GLY A 112 -9.50 10.23 -8.73
CA GLY A 112 -10.77 10.91 -9.02
C GLY A 112 -11.65 10.46 -10.20
N ASN A 113 -11.28 9.48 -11.03
CA ASN A 113 -12.15 9.10 -12.17
C ASN A 113 -13.18 8.00 -11.89
N HIS A 114 -13.44 7.62 -10.62
CA HIS A 114 -14.52 6.69 -10.23
C HIS A 114 -14.58 5.40 -11.09
N LYS A 115 -13.42 4.92 -11.57
CA LYS A 115 -13.36 3.76 -12.48
C LYS A 115 -13.40 2.43 -11.74
N PHE A 116 -13.36 2.43 -10.42
CA PHE A 116 -13.34 1.22 -9.61
C PHE A 116 -14.33 1.32 -8.47
N ARG A 117 -14.90 0.17 -8.08
CA ARG A 117 -15.81 0.06 -6.93
C ARG A 117 -15.69 -1.32 -6.29
N ILE A 118 -15.75 -1.36 -4.97
CA ILE A 118 -15.70 -2.63 -4.22
C ILE A 118 -17.01 -3.40 -4.45
N SER A 119 -16.89 -4.67 -4.84
CA SER A 119 -18.01 -5.60 -4.96
C SER A 119 -17.61 -6.94 -4.36
N GLU A 120 -18.20 -7.30 -3.23
CA GLU A 120 -17.91 -8.57 -2.56
C GLU A 120 -18.57 -9.76 -3.26
N GLN A 121 -19.64 -9.53 -4.00
CA GLN A 121 -20.48 -10.57 -4.58
C GLN A 121 -20.10 -10.85 -6.04
N ASN A 122 -19.83 -9.80 -6.82
CA ASN A 122 -19.56 -9.93 -8.26
C ASN A 122 -18.36 -9.09 -8.74
N PRO A 123 -17.16 -9.27 -8.14
CA PRO A 123 -15.96 -8.61 -8.62
C PRO A 123 -15.55 -9.13 -10.00
N GLN A 124 -15.04 -8.24 -10.85
CA GLN A 124 -14.36 -8.61 -12.10
C GLN A 124 -12.88 -8.95 -11.84
N ILE A 125 -12.30 -8.37 -10.80
CA ILE A 125 -10.93 -8.61 -10.37
C ILE A 125 -10.87 -8.75 -8.85
N VAL A 126 -10.13 -9.74 -8.36
CA VAL A 126 -9.88 -9.95 -6.93
C VAL A 126 -8.40 -9.87 -6.70
N PHE A 127 -8.00 -9.00 -5.78
CA PHE A 127 -6.65 -8.95 -5.26
C PHE A 127 -6.55 -9.84 -4.03
N GLU A 128 -5.58 -10.76 -4.01
CA GLU A 128 -5.26 -11.60 -2.87
C GLU A 128 -3.84 -11.32 -2.36
N SER A 129 -3.63 -11.43 -1.05
CA SER A 129 -2.29 -11.38 -0.45
C SER A 129 -1.98 -12.62 0.40
N VAL A 130 -0.82 -12.64 1.04
CA VAL A 130 -0.19 -13.81 1.66
C VAL A 130 -0.82 -14.29 2.96
N PHE A 131 -1.76 -13.55 3.55
CA PHE A 131 -2.33 -13.87 4.87
C PHE A 131 -3.49 -14.88 4.83
N GLY A 132 -3.64 -15.60 3.72
CA GLY A 132 -4.63 -16.65 3.52
C GLY A 132 -4.08 -17.79 2.68
N THR A 133 -4.91 -18.79 2.38
CA THR A 133 -4.52 -19.88 1.47
C THR A 133 -4.56 -19.37 0.02
N PRO A 134 -3.43 -19.38 -0.70
CA PRO A 134 -3.41 -18.98 -2.11
C PRO A 134 -4.42 -19.76 -2.95
N GLY A 135 -5.12 -19.08 -3.86
CA GLY A 135 -6.08 -19.68 -4.80
C GLY A 135 -7.51 -19.83 -4.29
N LYS A 136 -7.78 -19.64 -2.98
CA LYS A 136 -9.15 -19.69 -2.43
C LYS A 136 -10.05 -18.57 -2.96
N GLY A 137 -9.49 -17.42 -3.36
CA GLY A 137 -10.26 -16.38 -4.04
C GLY A 137 -10.93 -16.89 -5.32
N ARG A 138 -10.29 -17.81 -6.05
CA ARG A 138 -10.86 -18.43 -7.26
C ARG A 138 -12.05 -19.34 -6.97
N GLU A 139 -12.04 -20.04 -5.82
CA GLU A 139 -13.19 -20.85 -5.40
C GLU A 139 -14.41 -19.96 -5.08
N ARG A 140 -14.18 -18.82 -4.41
CA ARG A 140 -15.24 -17.87 -4.05
C ARG A 140 -15.71 -17.03 -5.24
N TRP A 141 -14.81 -16.64 -6.14
CA TRP A 141 -15.07 -15.77 -7.28
C TRP A 141 -14.52 -16.37 -8.58
N PRO A 142 -15.11 -17.47 -9.09
CA PRO A 142 -14.57 -18.23 -10.21
C PRO A 142 -14.53 -17.46 -11.54
N LYS A 143 -15.35 -16.40 -11.67
CA LYS A 143 -15.40 -15.53 -12.86
C LYS A 143 -14.47 -14.32 -12.77
N ALA A 144 -13.93 -14.02 -11.59
CA ALA A 144 -13.06 -12.87 -11.39
C ALA A 144 -11.62 -13.22 -11.77
N ARG A 145 -10.91 -12.26 -12.37
CA ARG A 145 -9.46 -12.32 -12.55
C ARG A 145 -8.79 -12.28 -11.18
N GLN A 146 -7.89 -13.22 -10.93
CA GLN A 146 -7.21 -13.32 -9.65
C GLN A 146 -5.83 -12.67 -9.77
N VAL A 147 -5.59 -11.65 -8.95
CA VAL A 147 -4.32 -10.94 -8.90
C VAL A 147 -3.71 -11.10 -7.53
N TRP A 148 -2.50 -11.62 -7.47
CA TRP A 148 -1.77 -11.75 -6.21
C TRP A 148 -0.87 -10.54 -5.99
N TYR A 149 -0.81 -10.04 -4.77
CA TYR A 149 0.12 -8.99 -4.35
C TYR A 149 0.80 -9.36 -3.03
N THR A 150 2.10 -9.08 -2.89
CA THR A 150 2.79 -9.20 -1.60
C THR A 150 3.71 -8.02 -1.30
N GLY A 151 3.68 -7.59 -0.04
CA GLY A 151 4.77 -6.82 0.58
C GLY A 151 5.67 -7.67 1.49
N GLU A 152 5.32 -8.94 1.73
CA GLU A 152 6.12 -9.89 2.49
C GLU A 152 7.12 -10.61 1.59
N ASN A 153 8.24 -11.03 2.17
CA ASN A 153 9.31 -11.77 1.48
C ASN A 153 8.88 -13.21 1.14
N VAL A 154 8.00 -13.34 0.15
CA VAL A 154 7.43 -14.60 -0.33
C VAL A 154 7.45 -14.60 -1.85
N ALA A 155 7.87 -15.73 -2.44
CA ALA A 155 7.86 -15.91 -3.88
C ALA A 155 6.43 -15.94 -4.45
N PRO A 156 6.17 -15.30 -5.61
CA PRO A 156 4.82 -15.27 -6.17
C PRO A 156 4.35 -16.65 -6.66
N PRO A 157 3.14 -17.09 -6.30
CA PRO A 157 2.56 -18.35 -6.77
C PRO A 157 2.00 -18.22 -8.20
N LEU A 158 2.89 -18.01 -9.19
CA LEU A 158 2.55 -17.65 -10.59
C LEU A 158 1.49 -18.55 -11.25
N ASN A 159 1.45 -19.84 -10.91
CA ASN A 159 0.53 -20.80 -11.53
C ASN A 159 -0.90 -20.76 -10.98
N GLN A 160 -1.16 -19.99 -9.91
CA GLN A 160 -2.48 -19.94 -9.27
C GLN A 160 -3.26 -18.66 -9.61
N PHE A 161 -2.58 -17.65 -10.16
CA PHE A 161 -3.11 -16.31 -10.39
C PHE A 161 -2.95 -15.88 -11.85
N ASP A 162 -3.86 -15.02 -12.31
CA ASP A 162 -3.79 -14.42 -13.64
C ASP A 162 -2.65 -13.37 -13.71
N LYS A 163 -2.33 -12.74 -12.58
CA LYS A 163 -1.20 -11.81 -12.43
C LYS A 163 -0.65 -11.85 -11.01
N CYS A 164 0.65 -11.64 -10.84
CA CYS A 164 1.34 -11.53 -9.56
C CYS A 164 2.17 -10.24 -9.51
N LEU A 165 1.98 -9.46 -8.47
CA LEU A 165 2.70 -8.22 -8.20
C LEU A 165 3.59 -8.45 -6.97
N SER A 166 4.90 -8.30 -7.13
CA SER A 166 5.83 -8.49 -6.02
C SER A 166 7.15 -7.75 -6.23
N PHE A 167 8.01 -7.76 -5.21
CA PHE A 167 9.31 -7.10 -5.24
C PHE A 167 10.35 -7.79 -6.15
N HIS A 168 10.12 -9.06 -6.51
CA HIS A 168 11.10 -9.90 -7.20
C HIS A 168 11.57 -9.29 -8.52
N ARG A 169 12.87 -9.12 -8.69
CA ARG A 169 13.43 -8.40 -9.83
C ARG A 169 13.58 -9.24 -11.10
N ASP A 170 13.88 -10.54 -10.96
CA ASP A 170 14.37 -11.36 -12.07
C ASP A 170 13.34 -12.33 -12.65
N ILE A 171 12.08 -12.25 -12.21
CA ILE A 171 11.01 -13.07 -12.78
C ILE A 171 10.62 -12.52 -14.15
N LYS A 172 10.81 -13.34 -15.19
CA LYS A 172 10.50 -12.98 -16.59
C LYS A 172 9.14 -13.48 -17.07
N ASP A 173 8.40 -14.18 -16.21
CA ASP A 173 7.07 -14.69 -16.52
C ASP A 173 6.11 -13.52 -16.81
N PRO A 174 5.34 -13.53 -17.92
CA PRO A 174 4.42 -12.44 -18.25
C PRO A 174 3.30 -12.24 -17.22
N ARG A 175 3.01 -13.24 -16.37
CA ARG A 175 2.08 -13.11 -15.24
C ARG A 175 2.68 -12.30 -14.11
N HIS A 176 3.99 -12.09 -14.07
CA HIS A 176 4.64 -11.27 -13.06
C HIS A 176 4.72 -9.80 -13.46
N LEU A 177 4.58 -8.92 -12.49
CA LEU A 177 4.92 -7.51 -12.56
C LEU A 177 5.72 -7.16 -11.31
N ARG A 178 6.89 -6.56 -11.48
CA ARG A 178 7.69 -6.09 -10.36
C ARG A 178 7.05 -4.82 -9.77
N TRP A 179 6.61 -4.91 -8.53
CA TRP A 179 5.90 -3.84 -7.83
C TRP A 179 6.21 -3.90 -6.31
N PRO A 180 7.35 -3.34 -5.87
CA PRO A 180 7.80 -3.43 -4.49
C PRO A 180 6.94 -2.60 -3.52
N TYR A 181 6.96 -3.01 -2.25
CA TYR A 181 6.06 -2.46 -1.22
C TYR A 181 6.23 -0.96 -0.97
N TYR A 182 7.45 -0.41 -1.12
CA TYR A 182 7.67 1.01 -0.90
C TYR A 182 6.83 1.90 -1.82
N LEU A 183 6.43 1.42 -3.00
CA LEU A 183 5.55 2.18 -3.89
C LEU A 183 4.13 2.29 -3.31
N LEU A 184 3.60 1.20 -2.75
CA LEU A 184 2.30 1.20 -2.07
C LEU A 184 2.33 2.09 -0.84
N HIS A 185 3.43 2.03 -0.10
CA HIS A 185 3.66 2.85 1.08
C HIS A 185 3.63 4.35 0.77
N LEU A 186 4.27 4.80 -0.33
CA LEU A 186 4.21 6.19 -0.76
C LEU A 186 2.76 6.66 -0.98
N ALA A 187 1.92 5.85 -1.63
CA ALA A 187 0.52 6.18 -1.87
C ALA A 187 -0.34 6.23 -0.59
N SER A 188 0.07 5.52 0.47
CA SER A 188 -0.52 5.64 1.81
C SER A 188 -0.13 6.94 2.53
N LEU A 189 0.94 7.62 2.09
CA LEU A 189 1.44 8.90 2.59
C LEU A 189 1.02 10.11 1.74
N PRO A 190 -0.08 9.98 0.98
CA PRO A 190 -0.36 10.83 -0.19
C PRO A 190 0.83 11.26 -1.06
N MET A 191 1.87 10.44 -1.17
CA MET A 191 3.10 10.73 -1.92
C MET A 191 3.22 9.87 -3.18
N THR A 192 4.17 10.23 -4.04
CA THR A 192 4.50 9.58 -5.30
C THR A 192 6.01 9.36 -5.40
N LEU A 193 6.46 8.69 -6.46
CA LEU A 193 7.89 8.57 -6.75
C LEU A 193 8.58 9.92 -6.99
N ASN A 194 7.84 10.97 -7.36
CA ASN A 194 8.40 12.31 -7.49
C ASN A 194 8.89 12.86 -6.15
N ASP A 195 8.30 12.44 -5.03
CA ASP A 195 8.75 12.85 -3.69
C ASP A 195 10.10 12.23 -3.31
N LEU A 196 10.56 11.21 -4.06
CA LEU A 196 11.91 10.65 -3.93
C LEU A 196 12.94 11.35 -4.85
N VAL A 197 12.49 12.19 -5.78
CA VAL A 197 13.38 13.02 -6.59
C VAL A 197 13.82 14.21 -5.75
N LYS A 198 15.11 14.24 -5.43
CA LYS A 198 15.64 15.19 -4.44
C LYS A 198 15.80 16.57 -5.07
N CYS A 199 14.95 17.51 -4.66
CA CYS A 199 15.13 18.94 -4.91
C CYS A 199 16.02 19.52 -3.82
N GLN A 200 17.34 19.58 -4.04
CA GLN A 200 18.40 20.16 -3.20
C GLN A 200 18.04 20.42 -1.71
N SER A 201 18.53 19.56 -0.80
CA SER A 201 18.28 19.69 0.63
C SER A 201 19.01 20.86 1.28
N SER A 202 18.34 21.56 2.20
CA SER A 202 18.97 22.44 3.20
C SER A 202 19.70 21.61 4.25
N ALA A 203 20.97 21.29 4.00
CA ALA A 203 21.84 20.56 4.94
C ALA A 203 21.99 21.25 6.32
N SER A 204 21.56 22.50 6.46
CA SER A 204 21.77 23.33 7.65
C SER A 204 21.06 22.83 8.92
N THR A 205 19.90 22.17 8.82
CA THR A 205 19.13 21.75 10.02
C THR A 205 19.36 20.30 10.44
N TRP A 206 20.06 19.49 9.63
CA TRP A 206 20.29 18.07 9.95
C TRP A 206 21.24 17.89 11.14
N ALA A 207 22.31 18.69 11.21
CA ALA A 207 23.31 18.60 12.27
C ALA A 207 22.75 18.98 13.66
N GLU A 208 21.70 19.79 13.69
CA GLU A 208 21.02 20.30 14.89
C GLU A 208 19.98 19.32 15.45
N ARG A 209 19.70 18.22 14.75
CA ARG A 209 18.72 17.22 15.19
C ARG A 209 19.12 16.64 16.56
N PRO A 210 18.18 16.57 17.53
CA PRO A 210 18.50 16.17 18.90
C PRO A 210 18.84 14.69 19.03
N GLY A 211 18.20 13.84 18.22
CA GLY A 211 18.38 12.39 18.26
C GLY A 211 19.57 11.93 17.42
N PHE A 212 20.37 11.03 17.96
CA PHE A 212 21.44 10.37 17.21
C PHE A 212 20.87 9.41 16.17
N CYS A 213 20.27 8.31 16.61
CA CYS A 213 19.76 7.28 15.73
C CYS A 213 18.45 6.73 16.29
N ALA A 214 17.50 6.45 15.39
CA ALA A 214 16.27 5.74 15.72
C ALA A 214 16.25 4.34 15.12
N PHE A 215 15.63 3.40 15.84
CA PHE A 215 15.37 2.04 15.37
C PHE A 215 13.93 1.63 15.70
N ILE A 216 13.14 1.35 14.66
CA ILE A 216 11.72 1.01 14.82
C ILE A 216 11.47 -0.39 14.24
N ALA A 217 11.37 -1.41 15.10
CA ALA A 217 11.03 -2.76 14.69
C ALA A 217 10.10 -3.46 15.69
N PHE A 218 9.27 -4.36 15.15
CA PHE A 218 8.33 -5.17 15.93
C PHE A 218 8.56 -6.69 15.80
N ASN A 219 9.34 -7.12 14.82
CA ASN A 219 9.70 -8.51 14.58
C ASN A 219 11.09 -8.78 15.17
N GLU A 220 11.26 -9.71 16.09
CA GLU A 220 12.53 -9.99 16.77
C GLU A 220 13.51 -10.87 15.95
N GLY A 221 13.05 -11.52 14.89
CA GLY A 221 13.75 -12.62 14.22
C GLY A 221 15.02 -12.27 13.42
N CYS A 222 15.39 -11.00 13.31
CA CYS A 222 16.55 -10.57 12.53
C CYS A 222 17.77 -10.31 13.44
N GLN A 223 18.60 -11.35 13.62
CA GLN A 223 19.78 -11.29 14.51
C GLN A 223 20.85 -10.28 14.04
N THR A 224 21.10 -10.19 12.73
CA THR A 224 22.07 -9.24 12.16
C THR A 224 21.71 -7.80 12.51
N ARG A 225 20.42 -7.45 12.39
CA ARG A 225 19.90 -6.13 12.74
C ARG A 225 20.00 -5.85 14.23
N ASN A 226 19.56 -6.78 15.07
CA ASN A 226 19.58 -6.59 16.52
C ASN A 226 21.04 -6.40 17.01
N ARG A 227 21.97 -7.22 16.52
CA ARG A 227 23.41 -7.10 16.80
C ARG A 227 24.00 -5.76 16.34
N PHE A 228 23.57 -5.26 15.18
CA PHE A 228 23.99 -3.94 14.69
C PHE A 228 23.54 -2.83 15.65
N VAL A 229 22.26 -2.82 16.03
CA VAL A 229 21.71 -1.82 16.96
C VAL A 229 22.40 -1.89 18.31
N GLU A 230 22.57 -3.08 18.89
CA GLU A 230 23.27 -3.24 20.18
C GLU A 230 24.71 -2.73 20.16
N LYS A 231 25.43 -2.95 19.05
CA LYS A 231 26.80 -2.44 18.90
C LYS A 231 26.84 -0.94 18.71
N LEU A 232 25.96 -0.39 17.89
CA LEU A 232 25.87 1.05 17.67
C LEU A 232 25.46 1.79 18.96
N SER A 233 24.54 1.23 19.74
CA SER A 233 24.10 1.75 21.04
C SER A 233 25.22 1.89 22.07
N LYS A 234 26.32 1.14 21.93
CA LYS A 234 27.51 1.27 22.82
C LYS A 234 28.33 2.52 22.52
N TYR A 235 28.27 3.03 21.29
CA TYR A 235 28.91 4.29 20.92
C TYR A 235 28.04 5.48 21.35
N ARG A 236 26.76 5.47 20.95
CA ARG A 236 25.79 6.51 21.28
C ARG A 236 24.39 5.92 21.29
N GLY A 237 23.54 6.35 22.22
CA GLY A 237 22.21 5.76 22.43
C GLY A 237 21.36 5.75 21.15
N VAL A 238 20.79 4.58 20.83
CA VAL A 238 19.81 4.40 19.75
C VAL A 238 18.42 4.31 20.37
N ASP A 239 17.53 5.20 19.96
CA ASP A 239 16.16 5.24 20.47
C ASP A 239 15.27 4.23 19.76
N CYS A 240 14.62 3.39 20.55
CA CYS A 240 13.92 2.20 20.10
C CYS A 240 12.46 2.20 20.61
N PRO A 241 11.54 2.91 19.93
CA PRO A 241 10.11 2.93 20.30
C PRO A 241 9.34 1.68 19.83
N GLY A 242 9.97 0.80 19.05
CA GLY A 242 9.40 -0.50 18.65
C GLY A 242 9.42 -1.53 19.78
N ARG A 243 8.95 -2.76 19.51
CA ARG A 243 9.02 -3.87 20.48
C ARG A 243 10.46 -4.36 20.70
N VAL A 244 11.25 -4.37 19.63
CA VAL A 244 12.60 -4.93 19.63
C VAL A 244 13.56 -3.91 20.24
N LEU A 245 14.34 -4.33 21.25
CA LEU A 245 15.28 -3.48 21.99
C LEU A 245 14.61 -2.22 22.58
N ASN A 246 13.33 -2.32 22.96
CA ASN A 246 12.55 -1.18 23.42
C ASN A 246 13.23 -0.45 24.59
N ASN A 247 13.36 0.86 24.49
CA ASN A 247 13.90 1.72 25.55
C ASN A 247 13.12 3.03 25.74
N MET A 248 11.99 3.18 25.05
CA MET A 248 11.12 4.35 25.16
C MET A 248 9.67 4.00 24.81
N THR A 249 8.73 4.86 25.19
CA THR A 249 7.31 4.67 24.87
C THR A 249 7.06 4.69 23.36
N SER A 250 6.16 3.80 22.91
CA SER A 250 5.68 3.76 21.52
C SER A 250 4.58 4.77 21.22
N GLU A 251 4.07 5.49 22.23
CA GLU A 251 2.99 6.48 22.07
C GLU A 251 3.35 7.59 21.07
N THR A 252 4.63 7.94 20.99
CA THR A 252 5.17 8.95 20.05
C THR A 252 5.02 8.54 18.58
N LEU A 253 4.86 7.25 18.27
CA LEU A 253 4.60 6.76 16.91
C LEU A 253 3.10 6.82 16.56
N GLY A 254 2.23 6.87 17.56
CA GLY A 254 0.79 6.67 17.41
C GLY A 254 0.41 5.21 17.15
N LYS A 255 -0.79 4.99 16.61
CA LYS A 255 -1.30 3.63 16.32
C LYS A 255 -0.47 2.96 15.24
N ARG A 256 -0.36 1.62 15.28
CA ARG A 256 0.27 0.84 14.20
C ARG A 256 -0.40 1.16 12.87
N GLY A 257 0.41 1.42 11.84
CA GLY A 257 -0.07 1.92 10.54
C GLY A 257 -0.10 3.45 10.42
N ASN A 258 0.22 4.19 11.47
CA ASN A 258 0.42 5.65 11.41
C ASN A 258 1.77 6.01 10.79
N PHE A 259 1.88 5.91 9.46
CA PHE A 259 3.11 6.22 8.74
C PHE A 259 3.53 7.69 8.87
N HIS A 260 2.56 8.62 8.90
CA HIS A 260 2.85 10.04 9.13
C HIS A 260 3.47 10.30 10.51
N GLY A 261 2.94 9.67 11.56
CA GLY A 261 3.53 9.74 12.90
C GLY A 261 4.94 9.14 12.95
N LYS A 262 5.15 7.98 12.30
CA LYS A 262 6.48 7.35 12.19
C LYS A 262 7.50 8.28 11.53
N ILE A 263 7.18 8.87 10.38
CA ILE A 263 8.09 9.82 9.70
C ILE A 263 8.32 11.06 10.56
N SER A 264 7.27 11.57 11.23
CA SER A 264 7.39 12.76 12.08
C SER A 264 8.29 12.52 13.31
N PHE A 265 8.24 11.31 13.87
CA PHE A 265 9.19 10.86 14.88
C PHE A 265 10.62 10.82 14.33
N LEU A 266 10.81 10.17 13.17
CA LEU A 266 12.14 10.02 12.56
C LEU A 266 12.81 11.36 12.20
N LYS A 267 12.04 12.42 11.89
CA LYS A 267 12.58 13.76 11.58
C LYS A 267 13.47 14.35 12.68
N GLN A 268 13.37 13.85 13.91
CA GLN A 268 14.17 14.29 15.05
C GLN A 268 15.56 13.64 15.12
N TYR A 269 15.85 12.67 14.25
CA TYR A 269 17.05 11.84 14.31
C TYR A 269 17.98 12.08 13.13
N LYS A 270 19.29 12.00 13.38
CA LYS A 270 20.32 12.07 12.32
C LYS A 270 20.32 10.80 11.47
N TYR A 271 20.29 9.65 12.12
CA TYR A 271 20.32 8.33 11.49
C TYR A 271 19.03 7.54 11.75
N ALA A 272 18.73 6.61 10.85
CA ALA A 272 17.65 5.65 11.04
C ALA A 272 18.08 4.25 10.59
N VAL A 273 17.93 3.26 11.47
CA VAL A 273 18.17 1.85 11.12
C VAL A 273 16.98 1.34 10.31
N CYS A 274 17.22 1.02 9.04
CA CYS A 274 16.23 0.62 8.06
C CYS A 274 16.47 -0.79 7.50
N PHE A 275 16.98 -1.69 8.36
CA PHE A 275 17.24 -3.08 7.99
C PHE A 275 15.93 -3.83 7.73
N GLU A 276 15.92 -4.58 6.64
CA GLU A 276 14.88 -5.56 6.36
C GLU A 276 14.93 -6.74 7.33
N ASN A 277 13.83 -7.49 7.38
CA ASN A 277 13.75 -8.67 8.24
C ASN A 277 14.67 -9.81 7.76
N THR A 278 15.07 -9.77 6.49
CA THR A 278 15.83 -10.84 5.81
C THR A 278 16.66 -10.25 4.67
N SER A 279 17.83 -10.84 4.44
CA SER A 279 18.68 -10.59 3.26
C SER A 279 19.17 -11.93 2.71
N THR A 280 18.63 -12.36 1.58
CA THR A 280 19.00 -13.63 0.93
C THR A 280 19.00 -13.47 -0.59
N ARG A 281 19.62 -14.42 -1.30
CA ARG A 281 19.51 -14.50 -2.77
C ARG A 281 18.05 -14.66 -3.23
N GLY A 282 17.21 -15.31 -2.44
CA GLY A 282 15.78 -15.46 -2.72
C GLY A 282 14.98 -14.16 -2.55
N SER A 283 15.58 -13.11 -2.00
CA SER A 283 14.91 -11.84 -1.67
C SER A 283 15.36 -10.69 -2.56
N GLN A 284 15.85 -10.98 -3.78
CA GLN A 284 16.31 -9.96 -4.71
C GLN A 284 15.18 -9.00 -5.09
N GLY A 285 15.42 -7.71 -4.87
CA GLY A 285 14.43 -6.64 -5.00
C GLY A 285 13.61 -6.35 -3.75
N TYR A 286 13.79 -7.09 -2.64
CA TYR A 286 13.03 -6.91 -1.39
C TYR A 286 13.47 -5.64 -0.65
N VAL A 287 12.86 -4.53 -1.06
CA VAL A 287 12.96 -3.24 -0.38
C VAL A 287 11.55 -2.83 0.04
N THR A 288 11.37 -2.49 1.32
CA THR A 288 10.08 -2.07 1.86
C THR A 288 10.09 -0.58 2.22
N GLU A 289 9.12 -0.13 3.01
CA GLU A 289 8.98 1.24 3.46
C GLU A 289 10.16 1.78 4.27
N LYS A 290 10.97 0.91 4.90
CA LYS A 290 11.95 1.32 5.92
C LYS A 290 13.01 2.29 5.38
N LEU A 291 13.54 2.00 4.20
CA LEU A 291 14.54 2.84 3.56
C LEU A 291 13.93 4.19 3.16
N VAL A 292 12.73 4.16 2.58
CA VAL A 292 11.99 5.35 2.14
C VAL A 292 11.55 6.23 3.32
N ASP A 293 11.10 5.65 4.43
CA ASP A 293 10.76 6.40 5.64
C ASP A 293 11.94 7.20 6.19
N ALA A 294 13.13 6.60 6.19
CA ALA A 294 14.36 7.27 6.61
C ALA A 294 14.70 8.43 5.68
N MET A 295 14.62 8.22 4.37
CA MET A 295 14.85 9.25 3.35
C MET A 295 13.85 10.41 3.49
N LEU A 296 12.55 10.13 3.55
CA LEU A 296 11.48 11.14 3.69
C LEU A 296 11.56 11.91 5.02
N ALA A 297 12.08 11.29 6.08
CA ALA A 297 12.38 11.97 7.34
C ALA A 297 13.68 12.81 7.29
N GLY A 298 14.45 12.72 6.20
CA GLY A 298 15.74 13.36 6.02
C GLY A 298 16.84 12.75 6.89
N CYS A 299 16.67 11.52 7.39
CA CYS A 299 17.73 10.80 8.09
C CYS A 299 18.76 10.29 7.08
N ILE A 300 19.98 10.02 7.56
CA ILE A 300 20.92 9.15 6.86
C ILE A 300 20.48 7.69 7.11
N PRO A 301 20.07 6.94 6.07
CA PRO A 301 19.60 5.57 6.27
C PRO A 301 20.78 4.62 6.54
N LEU A 302 20.62 3.74 7.54
CA LEU A 302 21.52 2.63 7.83
C LEU A 302 20.81 1.34 7.40
N TYR A 303 21.18 0.81 6.24
CA TYR A 303 20.41 -0.20 5.50
C TYR A 303 21.05 -1.59 5.51
N TRP A 304 20.21 -2.62 5.42
CA TRP A 304 20.58 -4.00 5.09
C TRP A 304 19.34 -4.74 4.57
N GLY A 305 19.44 -5.47 3.47
CA GLY A 305 18.27 -6.11 2.85
C GLY A 305 18.57 -6.67 1.47
N ASP A 306 18.04 -6.02 0.42
CA ASP A 306 18.32 -6.38 -0.97
C ASP A 306 19.81 -6.24 -1.29
N LEU A 307 20.41 -7.29 -1.82
CA LEU A 307 21.82 -7.31 -2.26
C LEU A 307 22.06 -6.45 -3.51
N ARG A 308 20.98 -6.07 -4.19
CA ARG A 308 20.98 -5.25 -5.41
C ARG A 308 20.20 -3.95 -5.20
N VAL A 309 20.16 -3.45 -3.95
CA VAL A 309 19.45 -2.20 -3.61
C VAL A 309 19.94 -1.01 -4.44
N GLY A 310 21.21 -0.99 -4.84
CA GLY A 310 21.81 0.01 -5.72
C GLY A 310 21.15 0.19 -7.09
N GLU A 311 20.35 -0.78 -7.53
CA GLU A 311 19.58 -0.67 -8.78
C GLU A 311 18.27 0.10 -8.61
N ASP A 312 17.78 0.29 -7.38
CA ASP A 312 16.59 1.11 -7.09
C ASP A 312 16.95 2.44 -6.43
N PHE A 313 18.01 2.48 -5.63
CA PHE A 313 18.42 3.63 -4.85
C PHE A 313 19.92 3.91 -5.04
N ASN A 314 20.32 5.17 -5.01
CA ASN A 314 21.74 5.55 -5.09
C ASN A 314 22.48 5.10 -3.82
N GLU A 315 23.41 4.15 -3.94
CA GLU A 315 24.16 3.63 -2.78
C GLU A 315 25.05 4.67 -2.09
N ASN A 316 25.31 5.82 -2.73
CA ASN A 316 26.01 6.92 -2.09
C ASN A 316 25.12 7.71 -1.11
N SER A 317 23.79 7.53 -1.14
CA SER A 317 22.85 8.30 -0.30
C SER A 317 22.48 7.60 1.01
N PHE A 318 23.08 6.45 1.33
CA PHE A 318 22.83 5.69 2.55
C PHE A 318 24.01 4.77 2.86
N ILE A 319 24.09 4.24 4.09
CA ILE A 319 25.13 3.27 4.46
C ILE A 319 24.55 1.87 4.35
N ASN A 320 25.07 1.07 3.43
CA ASN A 320 24.60 -0.30 3.17
C ASN A 320 25.51 -1.33 3.85
N LEU A 321 24.99 -2.11 4.79
CA LEU A 321 25.75 -3.20 5.43
C LEU A 321 26.30 -4.22 4.41
N GLY A 322 25.61 -4.41 3.27
CA GLY A 322 26.01 -5.34 2.22
C GLY A 322 27.40 -5.05 1.64
N VAL A 323 27.82 -3.78 1.56
CA VAL A 323 29.13 -3.39 1.01
C VAL A 323 30.30 -3.78 1.93
N TYR A 324 30.02 -4.08 3.20
CA TYR A 324 31.00 -4.57 4.18
C TYR A 324 31.00 -6.10 4.29
N GLY A 325 30.44 -6.82 3.32
CA GLY A 325 30.33 -8.28 3.39
C GLY A 325 29.49 -8.76 4.59
N ASN A 326 28.54 -7.94 5.04
CA ASN A 326 27.75 -8.13 6.27
C ASN A 326 28.55 -8.06 7.58
N ASP A 327 29.76 -7.47 7.58
CA ASP A 327 30.48 -7.18 8.82
C ASP A 327 29.87 -5.98 9.55
N VAL A 328 29.09 -6.30 10.58
CA VAL A 328 28.48 -5.32 11.48
C VAL A 328 29.50 -4.39 12.13
N ASN A 329 30.71 -4.85 12.47
CA ASN A 329 31.71 -4.01 13.11
C ASN A 329 32.25 -2.96 12.14
N ALA A 330 32.52 -3.36 10.90
CA ALA A 330 32.99 -2.45 9.87
C ALA A 330 31.97 -1.34 9.59
N MET A 331 30.68 -1.69 9.49
CA MET A 331 29.63 -0.68 9.31
C MET A 331 29.50 0.24 10.54
N VAL A 332 29.55 -0.30 11.77
CA VAL A 332 29.51 0.54 12.99
C VAL A 332 30.69 1.51 13.02
N GLN A 333 31.89 1.03 12.68
CA GLN A 333 33.09 1.87 12.61
C GLN A 333 32.93 3.01 11.60
N HIS A 334 32.37 2.72 10.41
CA HIS A 334 32.11 3.77 9.42
C HIS A 334 31.04 4.78 9.90
N VAL A 335 30.01 4.34 10.64
CA VAL A 335 29.03 5.26 11.23
C VAL A 335 29.68 6.18 12.27
N ILE A 336 30.62 5.68 13.07
CA ILE A 336 31.39 6.48 14.04
C ILE A 336 32.22 7.55 13.31
N GLU A 337 32.92 7.15 12.25
CA GLU A 337 33.72 8.08 11.42
C GLU A 337 32.83 9.17 10.81
N LEU A 338 31.70 8.78 10.23
CA LEU A 338 30.71 9.69 9.67
C LEU A 338 30.14 10.65 10.72
N ASP A 339 29.79 10.18 11.93
CA ASP A 339 29.25 11.04 12.99
C ASP A 339 30.27 12.09 13.49
N SER A 340 31.55 11.79 13.36
CA SER A 340 32.65 12.70 13.73
C SER A 340 33.07 13.68 12.63
N ASP A 341 32.68 13.46 11.36
CA ASP A 341 33.10 14.26 10.22
C ASP A 341 31.92 14.93 9.50
N GLY A 342 31.74 16.23 9.76
CA GLY A 342 30.70 17.05 9.14
C GLY A 342 30.80 17.16 7.60
N ARG A 343 31.98 16.97 7.02
CA ARG A 343 32.17 16.96 5.56
C ARG A 343 31.60 15.68 4.97
N LEU A 344 31.89 14.52 5.58
CA LEU A 344 31.33 13.24 5.14
C LEU A 344 29.80 13.24 5.26
N GLN A 345 29.26 13.80 6.35
CA GLN A 345 27.81 13.97 6.55
C GLN A 345 27.20 14.82 5.43
N LYS A 346 27.79 15.99 5.17
CA LYS A 346 27.31 16.91 4.13
C LYS A 346 27.33 16.27 2.76
N ASN A 347 28.40 15.54 2.41
CA ASN A 347 28.50 14.87 1.11
C ASN A 347 27.38 13.84 0.94
N LEU A 348 27.18 12.95 1.92
CA LEU A 348 26.12 11.93 1.87
C LEU A 348 24.73 12.59 1.80
N LEU A 349 24.49 13.64 2.59
CA LEU A 349 23.22 14.38 2.57
C LEU A 349 22.96 15.11 1.25
N GLN A 350 23.97 15.37 0.42
CA GLN A 350 23.79 15.98 -0.89
C GLN A 350 23.49 14.97 -2.01
N GLU A 351 23.80 13.70 -1.81
CA GLU A 351 23.55 12.64 -2.79
C GLU A 351 22.04 12.51 -3.09
N PRO A 352 21.64 12.37 -4.37
CA PRO A 352 20.27 12.06 -4.72
C PRO A 352 19.91 10.67 -4.19
N TRP A 353 18.64 10.43 -3.86
CA TRP A 353 18.21 9.12 -3.34
C TRP A 353 18.02 8.07 -4.42
N LEU A 354 17.67 8.50 -5.63
CA LEU A 354 17.49 7.63 -6.78
C LEU A 354 18.74 7.66 -7.67
N PRO A 355 19.06 6.57 -8.39
CA PRO A 355 20.08 6.58 -9.44
C PRO A 355 19.80 7.72 -10.43
N GLU A 356 20.83 8.51 -10.73
CA GLU A 356 20.73 9.71 -11.59
C GLU A 356 19.70 10.76 -11.14
N ASN A 357 19.18 10.66 -9.91
CA ASN A 357 18.04 11.44 -9.41
C ASN A 357 16.79 11.34 -10.29
N LYS A 358 16.57 10.19 -10.95
CA LYS A 358 15.43 9.96 -11.84
C LYS A 358 14.56 8.81 -11.34
N ILE A 359 13.27 8.90 -11.61
CA ILE A 359 12.33 7.81 -11.36
C ILE A 359 12.66 6.66 -12.33
N PRO A 360 12.84 5.41 -11.84
CA PRO A 360 13.05 4.28 -12.72
C PRO A 360 11.87 4.06 -13.66
N GLU A 361 12.12 3.95 -14.97
CA GLU A 361 11.07 3.88 -16.01
C GLU A 361 10.10 2.70 -15.80
N HIS A 362 10.59 1.58 -15.26
CA HIS A 362 9.80 0.37 -15.00
C HIS A 362 8.81 0.52 -13.84
N PHE A 363 8.82 1.64 -13.11
CA PHE A 363 7.83 1.96 -12.07
C PHE A 363 6.78 3.00 -12.50
N SER A 364 6.59 3.19 -13.81
CA SER A 364 5.53 4.05 -14.31
C SER A 364 4.13 3.53 -13.97
N PHE A 365 3.25 4.44 -13.52
CA PHE A 365 1.83 4.13 -13.25
C PHE A 365 1.11 3.58 -14.48
N GLU A 366 1.48 4.01 -15.69
CA GLU A 366 0.87 3.48 -16.91
C GLU A 366 1.19 1.99 -17.10
N THR A 367 2.38 1.52 -16.68
CA THR A 367 2.72 0.09 -16.77
C THR A 367 1.86 -0.77 -15.85
N SER A 368 1.68 -0.36 -14.59
CA SER A 368 0.82 -1.09 -13.63
C SER A 368 -0.64 -1.04 -14.04
N LYS A 369 -1.12 0.15 -14.41
CA LYS A 369 -2.49 0.38 -14.86
C LYS A 369 -2.82 -0.44 -16.10
N ASP A 370 -1.97 -0.43 -17.12
CA ASP A 370 -2.15 -1.25 -18.32
C ASP A 370 -2.17 -2.74 -17.99
N ALA A 371 -1.27 -3.20 -17.11
CA ALA A 371 -1.23 -4.59 -16.70
C ALA A 371 -2.53 -5.04 -16.02
N ILE A 372 -3.14 -4.18 -15.20
CA ILE A 372 -4.40 -4.47 -14.50
C ILE A 372 -5.60 -4.33 -15.44
N LEU A 373 -5.69 -3.23 -16.20
CA LEU A 373 -6.83 -2.97 -17.09
C LEU A 373 -6.94 -4.00 -18.22
N LYS A 374 -5.80 -4.51 -18.74
CA LYS A 374 -5.80 -5.60 -19.75
C LYS A 374 -6.43 -6.90 -19.22
N LEU A 375 -6.34 -7.17 -17.91
CA LEU A 375 -7.00 -8.35 -17.32
C LEU A 375 -8.52 -8.23 -17.39
N VAL A 376 -9.04 -7.03 -17.12
CA VAL A 376 -10.48 -6.74 -17.07
C VAL A 376 -11.08 -6.56 -18.46
N ALA A 377 -10.35 -5.97 -19.42
CA ALA A 377 -10.82 -5.81 -20.79
C ALA A 377 -11.12 -7.15 -21.50
N ASN A 378 -10.48 -8.23 -21.06
CA ASN A 378 -10.70 -9.60 -21.54
C ASN A 378 -11.80 -10.36 -20.77
N VAL A 379 -12.58 -9.68 -19.92
CA VAL A 379 -13.73 -10.27 -19.20
C VAL A 379 -15.06 -9.89 -19.85
N ASN A 380 -15.09 -8.81 -20.64
CA ASN A 380 -16.28 -8.31 -21.34
C ASN A 380 -16.38 -8.83 -22.80
N LYS A 381 -15.55 -9.80 -23.18
CA LYS A 381 -15.67 -10.62 -24.39
C LYS A 381 -15.99 -12.03 -23.96
#